data_AF-A0A2V9Z5H1-F1
#
_entry.id   AF-A0A2V9Z5H1-F1
#
_cell.length_a   1.000
_cell.length_b   1.000
_cell.length_c   1.000
_cell.angle_alpha   90.00
_cell.angle_beta   90.00
_cell.angle_gamma   90.00
#
_symmetry.space_group_name_H-M   'P 1'
#
loop_
_entity.id
_entity.type
_entity.pdbx_description
1 polymer ?
#
loop_
_entity_poly.entity_id
_entity_poly.type
_entity_poly.pdbx_seq_one_letter_code
_entity_poly.pdbx_strand_id
1 'polypeptide(L)'
;MEPHSTLASFEIDPHTGKPGRLIVWSSTQVPYYLQHKLSLVLEMPMSQIRVIKPLVGGGFGGKSEVIPLEIIAAVTARKAKAPVKITYTREEVFWAHRGRPRTIIDMKTGVTTDGRITAVKARVVQDGGAYCSYGVVTILYSGALLGALYDIPNIQYDGYRVLTNKPACGAMRGHGTVNVRFAFETQLDELSAKLGMDPAEIRRRNLLKPPCITINGLRVQSYGLPECIDQVVTQSKWNARKGKLGKGRGLGIACSHYVSGAANSIIRSDMPHSTVNIKIDRDGGVVVYTGASEIGQGSDTMTAQIAAEVLGCSLARVHVIAADTDITPIDIGSYSSRVTFMAGNATLRAADNVKKQIASAAARKMNCAPEDLVFREDVVLKKGASLPKVSGEQQTEVTKAGASVSGRVEGQILRGSLQQKRKEEGPKDWMTFEEA
;
A
#
# COMPACT_ATOMS: atom_id res chain seq x y z
N MET A 1 19.41 -0.23 2.17
CA MET A 1 20.25 -1.43 2.06
C MET A 1 20.38 -1.85 0.61
N GLU A 2 19.29 -2.20 -0.06
CA GLU A 2 19.32 -2.41 -1.52
C GLU A 2 19.53 -1.06 -2.26
N PRO A 3 20.43 -0.96 -3.25
CA PRO A 3 20.48 0.18 -4.17
C PRO A 3 19.33 0.15 -5.18
N HIS A 4 19.28 1.12 -6.09
CA HIS A 4 18.42 1.04 -7.28
C HIS A 4 19.07 0.11 -8.31
N SER A 5 18.26 -0.78 -8.86
CA SER A 5 18.71 -1.72 -9.90
C SER A 5 17.62 -1.95 -10.93
N THR A 6 18.00 -2.08 -12.19
CA THR A 6 17.09 -2.43 -13.28
C THR A 6 17.79 -3.31 -14.30
N LEU A 7 17.10 -4.35 -14.73
CA LEU A 7 17.42 -5.15 -15.90
C LEU A 7 16.34 -4.88 -16.95
N ALA A 8 16.74 -4.48 -18.14
CA ALA A 8 15.84 -4.31 -19.28
C ALA A 8 16.28 -5.24 -20.41
N SER A 9 15.30 -5.84 -21.10
CA SER A 9 15.53 -6.72 -22.23
C SER A 9 14.44 -6.52 -23.27
N PHE A 10 14.81 -6.53 -24.55
CA PHE A 10 13.85 -6.66 -25.63
C PHE A 10 13.77 -8.13 -26.05
N GLU A 11 12.55 -8.62 -26.29
CA GLU A 11 12.36 -9.79 -27.12
C GLU A 11 12.90 -9.48 -28.51
N ILE A 12 13.69 -10.38 -29.07
CA ILE A 12 14.20 -10.24 -30.43
C ILE A 12 13.40 -11.20 -31.30
N ASP A 13 12.78 -10.65 -32.35
CA ASP A 13 12.15 -11.46 -33.37
C ASP A 13 13.23 -12.31 -34.07
N PRO A 14 13.16 -13.66 -34.01
CA PRO A 14 14.19 -14.53 -34.56
C PRO A 14 14.23 -14.50 -36.10
N HIS A 15 13.21 -13.98 -36.76
CA HIS A 15 13.11 -13.91 -38.23
C HIS A 15 13.54 -12.55 -38.75
N THR A 16 13.18 -11.46 -38.06
CA THR A 16 13.53 -10.10 -38.50
C THR A 16 14.75 -9.50 -37.80
N GLY A 17 15.19 -10.08 -36.68
CA GLY A 17 16.28 -9.55 -35.84
C GLY A 17 15.98 -8.16 -35.26
N LYS A 18 14.70 -7.77 -35.25
CA LYS A 18 14.22 -6.49 -34.74
C LYS A 18 13.75 -6.64 -33.28
N PRO A 19 13.98 -5.61 -32.44
CA PRO A 19 13.39 -5.57 -31.10
C PRO A 19 11.87 -5.57 -31.17
N GLY A 20 11.24 -6.50 -30.48
CA GLY A 20 9.81 -6.58 -30.24
C GLY A 20 9.46 -5.98 -28.89
N ARG A 21 8.92 -6.82 -28.00
CA ARG A 21 8.41 -6.42 -26.70
C ARG A 21 9.53 -6.07 -25.70
N LEU A 22 9.31 -5.08 -24.85
CA LEU A 22 10.22 -4.72 -23.75
C LEU A 22 9.79 -5.43 -22.46
N ILE A 23 10.74 -6.06 -21.76
CA ILE A 23 10.58 -6.57 -20.40
C ILE A 23 11.57 -5.85 -19.48
N VAL A 24 11.07 -5.31 -18.37
CA VAL A 24 11.87 -4.57 -17.38
C VAL A 24 11.66 -5.16 -15.99
N TRP A 25 12.74 -5.61 -15.36
CA TRP A 25 12.78 -5.93 -13.94
C TRP A 25 13.40 -4.77 -13.19
N SER A 26 12.66 -4.15 -12.28
CA SER A 26 13.15 -2.97 -11.57
C SER A 26 12.81 -3.00 -10.09
N SER A 27 13.77 -2.58 -9.25
CA SER A 27 13.54 -2.33 -7.82
C SER A 27 12.71 -1.05 -7.65
N THR A 28 11.41 -1.12 -7.90
CA THR A 28 10.50 0.04 -7.92
C THR A 28 9.30 -0.16 -6.98
N GLN A 29 8.72 0.94 -6.48
CA GLN A 29 7.46 0.95 -5.74
C GLN A 29 6.24 1.13 -6.66
N VAL A 30 6.47 1.42 -7.94
CA VAL A 30 5.45 1.95 -8.86
C VAL A 30 5.56 1.31 -10.26
N PRO A 31 5.44 -0.02 -10.39
CA PRO A 31 5.66 -0.75 -11.65
C PRO A 31 4.72 -0.30 -12.78
N TYR A 32 3.44 -0.08 -12.49
CA TYR A 32 2.49 0.45 -13.48
C TYR A 32 2.86 1.87 -13.94
N TYR A 33 3.30 2.72 -13.02
CA TYR A 33 3.76 4.06 -13.37
C TYR A 33 5.02 4.02 -14.24
N LEU A 34 5.94 3.09 -13.95
CA LEU A 34 7.12 2.83 -14.76
C LEU A 34 6.75 2.36 -16.17
N GLN A 35 5.82 1.41 -16.29
CA GLN A 35 5.32 0.93 -17.59
C GLN A 35 4.76 2.09 -18.43
N HIS A 36 3.93 2.94 -17.81
CA HIS A 36 3.36 4.12 -18.47
C HIS A 36 4.44 5.13 -18.89
N LYS A 37 5.45 5.40 -18.05
CA LYS A 37 6.54 6.33 -18.41
C LYS A 37 7.47 5.78 -19.49
N LEU A 38 7.77 4.48 -19.47
CA LEU A 38 8.52 3.82 -20.54
C LEU A 38 7.76 3.90 -21.88
N SER A 39 6.43 3.72 -21.86
CA SER A 39 5.58 3.87 -23.04
C SER A 39 5.74 5.25 -23.69
N LEU A 40 5.67 6.32 -22.88
CA LEU A 40 5.82 7.69 -23.35
C LEU A 40 7.23 7.99 -23.88
N VAL A 41 8.27 7.55 -23.17
CA VAL A 41 9.67 7.87 -23.53
C VAL A 41 10.16 7.05 -24.72
N LEU A 42 9.74 5.79 -24.84
CA LEU A 42 10.16 4.90 -25.91
C LEU A 42 9.24 4.96 -27.13
N GLU A 43 8.12 5.69 -27.03
CA GLU A 43 7.05 5.77 -28.02
C GLU A 43 6.50 4.38 -28.39
N MET A 44 6.30 3.54 -27.38
CA MET A 44 5.81 2.17 -27.49
C MET A 44 4.46 2.02 -26.80
N PRO A 45 3.50 1.25 -27.36
CA PRO A 45 2.27 0.94 -26.65
C PRO A 45 2.56 0.27 -25.29
N MET A 46 1.81 0.62 -24.24
CA MET A 46 1.98 -0.03 -22.91
C MET A 46 1.83 -1.55 -22.99
N SER A 47 1.00 -2.08 -23.89
CA SER A 47 0.85 -3.52 -24.13
C SER A 47 2.12 -4.21 -24.63
N GLN A 48 3.05 -3.45 -25.21
CA GLN A 48 4.36 -3.91 -25.67
C GLN A 48 5.46 -3.75 -24.60
N ILE A 49 5.08 -3.41 -23.36
CA ILE A 49 6.01 -3.22 -22.24
C ILE A 49 5.50 -4.02 -21.05
N ARG A 50 6.32 -4.94 -20.53
CA ARG A 50 6.09 -5.65 -19.28
C ARG A 50 7.05 -5.12 -18.21
N VAL A 51 6.51 -4.74 -17.06
CA VAL A 51 7.30 -4.37 -15.88
C VAL A 51 7.05 -5.39 -14.78
N ILE A 52 8.14 -5.96 -14.27
CA ILE A 52 8.15 -6.92 -13.18
C ILE A 52 8.88 -6.30 -12.00
N LYS A 53 8.21 -6.20 -10.85
CA LYS A 53 8.86 -5.83 -9.59
C LYS A 53 9.29 -7.12 -8.88
N PRO A 54 10.60 -7.45 -8.82
CA PRO A 54 11.10 -8.55 -8.00
C PRO A 54 10.96 -8.23 -6.50
N LEU A 55 11.55 -9.04 -5.62
CA LEU A 55 11.74 -8.64 -4.23
C LEU A 55 12.50 -7.32 -4.16
N VAL A 56 12.08 -6.42 -3.26
CA VAL A 56 12.67 -5.08 -3.09
C VAL A 56 13.11 -4.91 -1.64
N GLY A 57 14.38 -4.60 -1.43
CA GLY A 57 15.00 -4.38 -0.11
C GLY A 57 14.76 -2.97 0.44
N GLY A 58 13.49 -2.55 0.45
CA GLY A 58 13.04 -1.25 0.92
C GLY A 58 13.09 -0.13 -0.13
N GLY A 59 12.22 0.86 0.05
CA GLY A 59 12.13 2.06 -0.81
C GLY A 59 11.93 3.36 -0.04
N PHE A 60 10.98 3.37 0.91
CA PHE A 60 10.72 4.52 1.81
C PHE A 60 10.43 5.86 1.08
N GLY A 61 10.01 5.79 -0.19
CA GLY A 61 9.73 6.93 -1.07
C GLY A 61 10.79 7.15 -2.16
N GLY A 62 12.04 6.71 -1.94
CA GLY A 62 13.12 6.88 -2.92
C GLY A 62 12.95 6.05 -4.20
N LYS A 63 12.02 5.08 -4.21
CA LYS A 63 11.67 4.22 -5.35
C LYS A 63 10.23 4.43 -5.81
N SER A 64 9.55 5.50 -5.37
CA SER A 64 8.16 5.81 -5.76
C SER A 64 8.04 6.76 -6.96
N GLU A 65 9.14 7.08 -7.63
CA GLU A 65 9.15 7.72 -8.94
C GLU A 65 10.05 6.95 -9.89
N VAL A 66 9.80 7.11 -11.18
CA VAL A 66 10.70 6.65 -12.24
C VAL A 66 11.93 7.55 -12.25
N ILE A 67 13.11 6.96 -12.15
CA ILE A 67 14.37 7.70 -12.21
C ILE A 67 15.09 7.42 -13.55
N PRO A 68 16.18 8.16 -13.87
CA PRO A 68 16.88 7.94 -15.13
C PRO A 68 17.40 6.51 -15.33
N LEU A 69 17.69 5.78 -14.24
CA LEU A 69 18.21 4.41 -14.28
C LEU A 69 17.34 3.48 -15.11
N GLU A 70 16.03 3.45 -14.88
CA GLU A 70 15.12 2.54 -15.60
C GLU A 70 15.02 2.89 -17.09
N ILE A 71 14.98 4.19 -17.40
CA ILE A 71 14.90 4.69 -18.77
C ILE A 71 16.19 4.39 -19.54
N ILE A 72 17.35 4.68 -18.94
CA ILE A 72 18.65 4.45 -19.55
C ILE A 72 18.86 2.95 -19.80
N ALA A 73 18.49 2.09 -18.84
CA ALA A 73 18.57 0.64 -19.03
C ALA A 73 17.74 0.19 -20.24
N ALA A 74 16.50 0.67 -20.38
CA ALA A 74 15.63 0.31 -21.50
C ALA A 74 16.14 0.83 -22.84
N VAL A 75 16.54 2.11 -22.92
CA VAL A 75 17.09 2.70 -24.16
C VAL A 75 18.38 1.96 -24.58
N THR A 76 19.26 1.65 -23.62
CA THR A 76 20.51 0.94 -23.88
C THR A 76 20.25 -0.49 -24.33
N ALA A 77 19.32 -1.21 -23.69
CA ALA A 77 18.93 -2.56 -24.12
C ALA A 77 18.40 -2.56 -25.57
N ARG A 78 17.57 -1.56 -25.93
CA ARG A 78 17.07 -1.40 -27.31
C ARG A 78 18.21 -1.21 -28.30
N LYS A 79 19.18 -0.36 -27.97
CA LYS A 79 20.32 -0.03 -28.84
C LYS A 79 21.31 -1.20 -28.96
N ALA A 80 21.58 -1.87 -27.85
CA ALA A 80 22.52 -3.00 -27.78
C ALA A 80 21.93 -4.29 -28.37
N LYS A 81 20.61 -4.39 -28.52
CA LYS A 81 19.89 -5.63 -28.87
C LYS A 81 20.26 -6.79 -27.94
N ALA A 82 20.48 -6.47 -26.67
CA ALA A 82 20.89 -7.41 -25.64
C ALA A 82 20.32 -6.96 -24.28
N PRO A 83 20.13 -7.89 -23.32
CA PRO A 83 19.74 -7.52 -21.97
C PRO A 83 20.78 -6.61 -21.32
N VAL A 84 20.33 -5.52 -20.69
CA VAL A 84 21.20 -4.56 -19.99
C VAL A 84 20.75 -4.44 -18.54
N LYS A 85 21.70 -4.68 -17.63
CA LYS A 85 21.52 -4.45 -16.19
C LYS A 85 22.30 -3.22 -15.76
N ILE A 86 21.63 -2.31 -15.06
CA ILE A 86 22.24 -1.17 -14.38
C ILE A 86 21.91 -1.27 -12.89
N THR A 87 22.94 -1.23 -12.06
CA THR A 87 22.80 -1.21 -10.60
C THR A 87 23.65 -0.07 -10.09
N TYR A 88 23.01 0.87 -9.38
CA TYR A 88 23.74 1.98 -8.77
C TYR A 88 24.62 1.51 -7.62
N THR A 89 25.80 2.11 -7.52
CA THR A 89 26.61 2.13 -6.31
C THR A 89 25.88 2.89 -5.18
N ARG A 90 26.39 2.79 -3.95
CA ARG A 90 25.83 3.57 -2.83
C ARG A 90 25.92 5.07 -3.08
N GLU A 91 27.03 5.53 -3.66
CA GLU A 91 27.23 6.93 -3.99
C GLU A 91 26.20 7.42 -5.02
N GLU A 92 26.00 6.66 -6.10
CA GLU A 92 25.01 7.00 -7.12
C GLU A 92 23.57 7.00 -6.57
N VAL A 93 23.26 6.14 -5.58
CA VAL A 93 21.97 6.22 -4.86
C VAL A 93 21.82 7.56 -4.14
N PHE A 94 22.88 8.10 -3.54
CA PHE A 94 22.84 9.43 -2.93
C PHE A 94 22.73 10.55 -3.97
N TRP A 95 23.33 10.39 -5.15
CA TRP A 95 23.17 11.33 -6.28
C TRP A 95 21.78 11.27 -6.92
N ALA A 96 21.16 10.09 -7.00
CA ALA A 96 19.76 9.95 -7.39
C ALA A 96 18.82 10.59 -6.36
N HIS A 97 19.21 10.53 -5.08
CA HIS A 97 18.64 11.22 -3.93
C HIS A 97 17.17 10.92 -3.63
N ARG A 98 16.26 11.64 -4.29
CA ARG A 98 14.80 11.68 -4.05
C ARG A 98 14.40 11.84 -2.58
N GLY A 99 15.32 12.36 -1.76
CA GLY A 99 15.18 12.45 -0.32
C GLY A 99 14.32 13.63 0.12
N ARG A 100 14.18 13.76 1.44
CA ARG A 100 13.49 14.90 2.06
C ARG A 100 14.28 16.19 1.81
N PRO A 101 13.64 17.27 1.33
CA PRO A 101 14.32 18.52 1.09
C PRO A 101 14.77 19.18 2.39
N ARG A 102 15.90 19.89 2.35
CA ARG A 102 16.23 20.90 3.37
C ARG A 102 15.09 21.92 3.39
N THR A 103 14.58 22.19 4.58
CA THR A 103 13.41 23.06 4.76
C THR A 103 13.73 24.16 5.76
N ILE A 104 13.42 25.40 5.39
CA ILE A 104 13.45 26.57 6.26
C ILE A 104 12.01 26.90 6.61
N ILE A 105 11.71 27.05 7.90
CA ILE A 105 10.35 27.22 8.42
C ILE A 105 10.33 28.45 9.31
N ASP A 106 9.43 29.37 9.01
CA ASP A 106 9.01 30.43 9.91
C ASP A 106 7.56 30.14 10.30
N MET A 107 7.31 29.97 11.60
CA MET A 107 6.01 29.55 12.12
C MET A 107 5.62 30.36 13.35
N LYS A 108 4.40 30.88 13.34
CA LYS A 108 3.78 31.59 14.45
C LYS A 108 2.46 30.94 14.81
N THR A 109 2.33 30.49 16.05
CA THR A 109 1.08 29.94 16.60
C THR A 109 0.52 30.89 17.66
N GLY A 110 -0.73 31.27 17.50
CA GLY A 110 -1.51 31.99 18.51
C GLY A 110 -2.21 30.99 19.43
N VAL A 111 -2.13 31.22 20.74
CA VAL A 111 -2.85 30.47 21.77
C VAL A 111 -3.49 31.42 22.76
N THR A 112 -4.62 31.03 23.32
CA THR A 112 -5.24 31.69 24.48
C THR A 112 -4.48 31.34 25.76
N THR A 113 -4.78 32.04 26.85
CA THR A 113 -4.19 31.77 28.17
C THR A 113 -4.56 30.40 28.72
N ASP A 114 -5.72 29.85 28.32
CA ASP A 114 -6.14 28.49 28.62
C ASP A 114 -5.62 27.47 27.59
N GLY A 115 -4.65 27.82 26.74
CA GLY A 115 -3.92 26.87 25.89
C GLY A 115 -4.64 26.43 24.61
N ARG A 116 -5.78 27.02 24.27
CA ARG A 116 -6.48 26.75 23.00
C ARG A 116 -5.81 27.49 21.85
N ILE A 117 -5.55 26.81 20.74
CA ILE A 117 -4.98 27.37 19.52
C ILE A 117 -6.01 28.24 18.83
N THR A 118 -5.60 29.45 18.43
CA THR A 118 -6.45 30.42 17.73
C THR A 118 -6.06 30.60 16.28
N ALA A 119 -4.77 30.51 15.96
CA ALA A 119 -4.27 30.65 14.60
C ALA A 119 -2.89 30.05 14.42
N VAL A 120 -2.59 29.61 13.20
CA VAL A 120 -1.25 29.23 12.77
C VAL A 120 -0.90 29.97 11.48
N LYS A 121 0.23 30.65 11.46
CA LYS A 121 0.84 31.19 10.24
C LYS A 121 2.16 30.47 10.00
N ALA A 122 2.33 29.88 8.82
CA ALA A 122 3.56 29.18 8.46
C ALA A 122 4.05 29.59 7.07
N ARG A 123 5.32 30.02 6.99
CA ARG A 123 6.07 30.21 5.76
C ARG A 123 7.12 29.10 5.65
N VAL A 124 7.07 28.33 4.57
CA VAL A 124 7.91 27.16 4.37
C VAL A 124 8.67 27.27 3.05
N VAL A 125 9.99 27.20 3.10
CA VAL A 125 10.87 27.22 1.91
C VAL A 125 11.62 25.90 1.83
N GLN A 126 11.48 25.18 0.72
CA GLN A 126 12.14 23.89 0.48
C GLN A 126 13.18 24.02 -0.64
N ASP A 127 14.41 23.63 -0.35
CA ASP A 127 15.45 23.39 -1.36
C ASP A 127 15.12 22.09 -2.09
N GLY A 128 14.72 22.20 -3.35
CA GLY A 128 14.17 21.11 -4.13
C GLY A 128 15.13 20.35 -5.02
N GLY A 129 16.37 20.81 -5.15
CA GLY A 129 17.29 20.36 -6.18
C GLY A 129 16.87 20.77 -7.60
N ALA A 130 17.51 20.15 -8.59
CA ALA A 130 17.54 20.67 -9.97
C ALA A 130 16.26 20.42 -10.76
N TYR A 131 15.40 19.50 -10.33
CA TYR A 131 14.20 19.09 -11.05
C TYR A 131 13.01 19.00 -10.11
N CYS A 132 11.81 19.18 -10.68
CA CYS A 132 10.57 19.17 -9.92
C CYS A 132 10.38 17.89 -9.11
N SER A 133 10.53 16.71 -9.71
CA SER A 133 10.16 15.43 -9.07
C SER A 133 8.78 15.56 -8.40
N TYR A 134 8.60 15.06 -7.17
CA TYR A 134 7.42 15.27 -6.35
C TYR A 134 7.33 16.65 -5.67
N GLY A 135 8.12 17.63 -6.08
CA GLY A 135 8.28 18.93 -5.40
C GLY A 135 6.97 19.67 -5.16
N VAL A 136 6.06 19.67 -6.15
CA VAL A 136 4.72 20.29 -6.04
C VAL A 136 3.91 19.63 -4.93
N VAL A 137 3.89 18.29 -4.88
CA VAL A 137 3.19 17.54 -3.82
C VAL A 137 3.88 17.72 -2.47
N THR A 138 5.22 17.78 -2.46
CA THR A 138 6.03 17.93 -1.25
C THR A 138 5.73 19.25 -0.54
N ILE A 139 5.66 20.36 -1.28
CA ILE A 139 5.36 21.68 -0.73
C ILE A 139 3.86 21.86 -0.43
N LEU A 140 2.98 21.10 -1.09
CA LEU A 140 1.56 21.07 -0.72
C LEU A 140 1.36 20.37 0.62
N TYR A 141 1.96 19.20 0.82
CA TYR A 141 1.81 18.43 2.06
C TYR A 141 2.38 19.14 3.29
N SER A 142 3.40 19.98 3.14
CA SER A 142 3.93 20.77 4.26
C SER A 142 2.91 21.76 4.83
N GLY A 143 1.96 22.24 4.04
CA GLY A 143 0.87 23.07 4.52
C GLY A 143 -0.40 22.27 4.85
N ALA A 144 -0.78 21.34 3.98
CA ALA A 144 -2.06 20.65 4.07
C ALA A 144 -2.25 19.86 5.37
N LEU A 145 -1.19 19.25 5.92
CA LEU A 145 -1.25 18.45 7.14
C LEU A 145 -0.80 19.20 8.40
N LEU A 146 -0.82 20.54 8.35
CA LEU A 146 -0.93 21.36 9.56
C LEU A 146 -2.30 21.14 10.23
N GLY A 147 -3.36 21.05 9.42
CA GLY A 147 -4.70 20.65 9.84
C GLY A 147 -4.82 19.16 10.14
N ALA A 148 -6.04 18.71 10.44
CA ALA A 148 -6.43 17.31 10.67
C ALA A 148 -5.78 16.59 11.87
N LEU A 149 -4.92 17.25 12.65
CA LEU A 149 -4.45 16.75 13.94
C LEU A 149 -5.10 17.45 15.14
N TYR A 150 -5.18 18.78 15.09
CA TYR A 150 -5.73 19.62 16.14
C TYR A 150 -6.80 20.56 15.57
N ASP A 151 -7.69 21.05 16.43
CA ASP A 151 -8.66 22.09 16.10
C ASP A 151 -7.97 23.45 15.99
N ILE A 152 -7.74 23.87 14.74
CA ILE A 152 -7.04 25.12 14.40
C ILE A 152 -7.98 25.96 13.54
N PRO A 153 -8.65 26.98 14.10
CA PRO A 153 -9.71 27.68 13.38
C PRO A 153 -9.19 28.62 12.29
N ASN A 154 -7.91 29.01 12.31
CA ASN A 154 -7.32 29.91 11.31
C ASN A 154 -5.93 29.42 10.89
N ILE A 155 -5.71 29.19 9.59
CA ILE A 155 -4.42 28.79 9.03
C ILE A 155 -4.06 29.71 7.86
N GLN A 156 -2.90 30.36 7.93
CA GLN A 156 -2.24 30.99 6.79
C GLN A 156 -0.98 30.18 6.44
N TYR A 157 -0.85 29.79 5.17
CA TYR A 157 0.29 29.00 4.68
C TYR A 157 0.87 29.59 3.40
N ASP A 158 2.17 29.87 3.42
CA ASP A 158 2.96 30.34 2.28
C ASP A 158 4.09 29.34 1.99
N GLY A 159 3.94 28.54 0.93
CA GLY A 159 4.88 27.47 0.56
C GLY A 159 5.70 27.78 -0.69
N TYR A 160 7.03 27.70 -0.60
CA TYR A 160 7.96 27.93 -1.70
C TYR A 160 8.82 26.69 -1.95
N ARG A 161 8.71 26.12 -3.15
CA ARG A 161 9.59 25.08 -3.65
C ARG A 161 10.62 25.70 -4.58
N VAL A 162 11.89 25.74 -4.15
CA VAL A 162 12.96 26.44 -4.86
C VAL A 162 13.84 25.42 -5.59
N LEU A 163 14.16 25.67 -6.86
CA LEU A 163 15.12 24.87 -7.61
C LEU A 163 16.55 25.29 -7.27
N THR A 164 17.45 24.32 -7.14
CA THR A 164 18.87 24.54 -6.86
C THR A 164 19.75 23.56 -7.65
N ASN A 165 21.05 23.82 -7.79
CA ASN A 165 21.98 22.93 -8.47
C ASN A 165 22.40 21.73 -7.61
N LYS A 166 21.43 20.97 -7.13
CA LYS A 166 21.60 19.76 -6.29
C LYS A 166 20.76 18.60 -6.83
N PRO A 167 21.04 17.35 -6.42
CA PRO A 167 20.13 16.24 -6.65
C PRO A 167 18.68 16.57 -6.32
N ALA A 168 17.77 16.22 -7.22
CA ALA A 168 16.36 16.52 -7.04
C ALA A 168 15.78 15.77 -5.83
N CYS A 169 15.18 16.51 -4.92
CA CYS A 169 14.48 15.99 -3.75
C CYS A 169 13.11 15.45 -4.14
N GLY A 170 12.60 14.48 -3.39
CA GLY A 170 11.37 13.76 -3.73
C GLY A 170 10.62 13.30 -2.49
N ALA A 171 10.01 12.11 -2.59
CA ALA A 171 9.26 11.51 -1.51
C ALA A 171 10.19 10.77 -0.53
N MET A 172 10.03 11.05 0.76
CA MET A 172 10.60 10.27 1.86
C MET A 172 9.52 10.07 2.92
N ARG A 173 9.47 8.88 3.56
CA ARG A 173 8.46 8.47 4.56
C ARG A 173 7.97 9.63 5.45
N GLY A 174 6.65 9.90 5.46
CA GLY A 174 6.09 11.15 6.00
C GLY A 174 6.32 12.31 5.02
N HIS A 175 5.98 12.10 3.75
CA HIS A 175 6.36 12.98 2.65
C HIS A 175 5.73 14.36 2.80
N GLY A 176 6.56 15.40 2.79
CA GLY A 176 6.19 16.81 2.97
C GLY A 176 5.92 17.26 4.41
N THR A 177 5.52 16.36 5.32
CA THR A 177 4.96 16.76 6.61
C THR A 177 5.95 16.85 7.76
N VAL A 178 7.01 16.04 7.74
CA VAL A 178 7.85 15.79 8.93
C VAL A 178 8.47 17.07 9.49
N ASN A 179 9.09 17.89 8.64
CA ASN A 179 9.80 19.09 9.12
C ASN A 179 8.83 20.13 9.71
N VAL A 180 7.66 20.30 9.08
CA VAL A 180 6.64 21.24 9.57
C VAL A 180 5.99 20.74 10.84
N ARG A 181 5.69 19.43 10.93
CA ARG A 181 5.14 18.85 12.14
C ARG A 181 6.14 18.93 13.30
N PHE A 182 7.42 18.69 13.05
CA PHE A 182 8.47 18.90 14.05
C PHE A 182 8.46 20.33 14.58
N ALA A 183 8.50 21.34 13.70
CA ALA A 183 8.48 22.75 14.11
C ALA A 183 7.21 23.09 14.93
N PHE A 184 6.05 22.61 14.50
CA PHE A 184 4.78 22.83 15.19
C PHE A 184 4.75 22.20 16.59
N GLU A 185 5.15 20.93 16.72
CA GLU A 185 5.13 20.22 18.01
C GLU A 185 6.15 20.80 19.00
N THR A 186 7.33 21.22 18.52
CA THR A 186 8.32 21.92 19.36
C THR A 186 7.78 23.26 19.84
N GLN A 187 7.14 24.04 18.96
CA GLN A 187 6.52 25.30 19.36
C GLN A 187 5.39 25.09 20.38
N LEU A 188 4.63 24.00 20.26
CA LEU A 188 3.57 23.67 21.21
C LEU A 188 4.13 23.36 22.61
N ASP A 189 5.28 22.67 22.71
CA ASP A 189 5.99 22.46 23.97
C ASP A 189 6.52 23.78 24.57
N GLU A 190 7.08 24.68 23.73
CA GLU A 190 7.51 26.01 24.19
C GLU A 190 6.34 26.87 24.70
N LEU A 191 5.19 26.80 24.03
CA LEU A 191 3.96 27.48 24.45
C LEU A 191 3.43 26.91 25.76
N SER A 192 3.44 25.59 25.92
CA SER A 192 3.03 24.95 27.17
C SER A 192 3.91 25.41 28.33
N ALA A 193 5.24 25.50 28.14
CA ALA A 193 6.16 26.01 29.15
C ALA A 193 5.86 27.48 29.53
N LYS A 194 5.61 28.34 28.53
CA LYS A 194 5.25 29.75 28.76
C LYS A 194 3.93 29.93 29.51
N LEU A 195 2.97 29.04 29.29
CA LEU A 195 1.67 29.04 29.97
C LEU A 195 1.70 28.33 31.33
N GLY A 196 2.81 27.70 31.72
CA GLY A 196 2.85 26.83 32.90
C GLY A 196 1.96 25.59 32.77
N MET A 197 1.70 25.13 31.54
CA MET A 197 0.80 24.03 31.22
C MET A 197 1.58 22.75 30.87
N ASP A 198 1.05 21.60 31.29
CA ASP A 198 1.61 20.31 30.91
C ASP A 198 1.56 20.13 29.37
N PRO A 199 2.65 19.65 28.73
CA PRO A 199 2.69 19.46 27.28
C PRO A 199 1.66 18.47 26.71
N ALA A 200 1.22 17.48 27.49
CA ALA A 200 0.15 16.59 27.07
C ALA A 200 -1.21 17.29 27.21
N GLU A 201 -1.39 18.12 28.24
CA GLU A 201 -2.63 18.88 28.45
C GLU A 201 -2.90 19.89 27.33
N ILE A 202 -1.90 20.67 26.90
CA ILE A 202 -2.12 21.61 25.78
C ILE A 202 -2.57 20.88 24.50
N ARG A 203 -2.11 19.64 24.28
CA ARG A 203 -2.54 18.82 23.14
C ARG A 203 -3.98 18.33 23.31
N ARG A 204 -4.37 17.93 24.53
CA ARG A 204 -5.76 17.55 24.85
C ARG A 204 -6.75 18.68 24.63
N ARG A 205 -6.36 19.92 24.97
CA ARG A 205 -7.23 21.09 24.79
C ARG A 205 -7.52 21.44 23.34
N ASN A 206 -6.71 20.92 22.42
CA ASN A 206 -6.80 21.23 21.00
C ASN A 206 -7.23 20.03 20.15
N LEU A 207 -7.81 18.99 20.76
CA LEU A 207 -8.31 17.81 20.03
C LEU A 207 -9.45 18.19 19.07
N LEU A 208 -9.51 17.48 17.94
CA LEU A 208 -10.64 17.59 17.01
C LEU A 208 -11.89 16.89 17.57
N LYS A 209 -13.06 17.31 17.07
CA LYS A 209 -14.36 16.64 17.32
C LYS A 209 -14.84 15.95 16.03
N PRO A 210 -14.48 14.68 15.78
CA PRO A 210 -14.94 13.92 14.60
C PRO A 210 -16.43 13.49 14.73
N PRO A 211 -17.12 13.18 13.62
CA PRO A 211 -16.69 13.39 12.25
C PRO A 211 -16.68 14.88 11.91
N CYS A 212 -15.63 15.35 11.24
CA CYS A 212 -15.50 16.77 10.88
C CYS A 212 -14.83 16.99 9.52
N ILE A 213 -14.98 18.22 9.02
CA ILE A 213 -14.24 18.72 7.87
C ILE A 213 -13.38 19.87 8.38
N THR A 214 -12.08 19.76 8.18
CA THR A 214 -11.10 20.79 8.55
C THR A 214 -11.20 22.01 7.63
N ILE A 215 -10.65 23.16 8.04
CA ILE A 215 -10.70 24.41 7.26
C ILE A 215 -10.15 24.27 5.83
N ASN A 216 -9.23 23.32 5.59
CA ASN A 216 -8.67 23.02 4.28
C ASN A 216 -9.31 21.81 3.59
N GLY A 217 -10.49 21.37 4.03
CA GLY A 217 -11.33 20.39 3.36
C GLY A 217 -11.00 18.91 3.65
N LEU A 218 -10.05 18.61 4.54
CA LEU A 218 -9.77 17.22 4.93
C LEU A 218 -10.93 16.69 5.79
N ARG A 219 -11.47 15.53 5.40
CA ARG A 219 -12.54 14.82 6.10
C ARG A 219 -11.94 13.85 7.11
N VAL A 220 -12.19 14.07 8.39
CA VAL A 220 -11.76 13.18 9.47
C VAL A 220 -12.97 12.40 9.97
N GLN A 221 -13.02 11.11 9.67
CA GLN A 221 -14.13 10.22 10.06
C GLN A 221 -13.86 9.45 11.35
N SER A 222 -12.59 9.12 11.61
CA SER A 222 -12.13 8.44 12.82
C SER A 222 -10.89 9.14 13.36
N TYR A 223 -10.76 9.19 14.69
CA TYR A 223 -9.71 9.95 15.36
C TYR A 223 -9.46 9.38 16.77
N GLY A 224 -8.41 8.59 16.90
CA GLY A 224 -8.01 7.95 18.16
C GLY A 224 -6.90 8.68 18.92
N LEU A 225 -6.63 9.95 18.58
CA LEU A 225 -5.56 10.72 19.24
C LEU A 225 -5.77 10.90 20.76
N PRO A 226 -7.00 11.16 21.26
CA PRO A 226 -7.22 11.28 22.70
C PRO A 226 -6.74 10.04 23.46
N GLU A 227 -7.14 8.86 22.99
CA GLU A 227 -6.77 7.57 23.56
C GLU A 227 -5.26 7.32 23.44
N CYS A 228 -4.65 7.69 22.30
CA CYS A 228 -3.20 7.59 22.14
C CYS A 228 -2.44 8.44 23.17
N ILE A 229 -2.86 9.69 23.42
CA ILE A 229 -2.23 10.57 24.41
C ILE A 229 -2.35 9.95 25.81
N ASP A 230 -3.54 9.46 26.17
CA ASP A 230 -3.77 8.88 27.49
C ASP A 230 -2.96 7.60 27.72
N GLN A 231 -2.87 6.73 26.70
CA GLN A 231 -2.05 5.53 26.77
C GLN A 231 -0.57 5.85 26.93
N VAL A 232 0.00 6.79 26.16
CA VAL A 232 1.44 7.10 26.28
C VAL A 232 1.76 7.82 27.59
N VAL A 233 0.88 8.71 28.08
CA VAL A 233 1.04 9.37 29.38
C VAL A 233 1.04 8.35 30.52
N THR A 234 0.10 7.41 30.48
CA THR A 234 -0.04 6.36 31.50
C THR A 234 1.14 5.39 31.46
N GLN A 235 1.40 4.76 30.31
CA GLN A 235 2.41 3.71 30.18
C GLN A 235 3.84 4.23 30.39
N SER A 236 4.13 5.47 29.97
CA SER A 236 5.45 6.07 30.22
C SER A 236 5.64 6.51 31.68
N LYS A 237 4.60 6.45 32.51
CA LYS A 237 4.55 7.02 33.86
C LYS A 237 4.88 8.52 33.84
N TRP A 238 4.33 9.25 32.87
CA TRP A 238 4.66 10.64 32.57
C TRP A 238 4.60 11.54 33.82
N ASN A 239 3.47 11.54 34.53
CA ASN A 239 3.25 12.38 35.71
C ASN A 239 4.25 12.11 36.85
N ALA A 240 4.73 10.87 36.96
CA ALA A 240 5.70 10.48 37.98
C ALA A 240 7.15 10.85 37.60
N ARG A 241 7.43 11.14 36.32
CA ARG A 241 8.81 11.27 35.80
C ARG A 241 9.11 12.63 35.19
N LYS A 242 8.14 13.30 34.59
CA LYS A 242 8.32 14.61 33.94
C LYS A 242 8.80 15.63 34.98
N GLY A 243 9.91 16.30 34.68
CA GLY A 243 10.57 17.25 35.58
C GLY A 243 11.35 16.63 36.75
N LYS A 244 11.36 15.29 36.87
CA LYS A 244 11.96 14.55 38.01
C LYS A 244 13.09 13.62 37.58
N LEU A 245 13.58 13.75 36.34
CA LEU A 245 14.73 13.00 35.87
C LEU A 245 16.03 13.69 36.30
N GLY A 246 17.10 12.91 36.51
CA GLY A 246 18.42 13.44 36.82
C GLY A 246 18.99 14.35 35.72
N LYS A 247 20.08 15.06 36.06
CA LYS A 247 20.74 16.04 35.17
C LYS A 247 21.00 15.46 33.77
N GLY A 248 20.70 16.23 32.73
CA GLY A 248 20.92 15.85 31.33
C GLY A 248 19.86 14.92 30.72
N ARG A 249 18.75 14.65 31.42
CA ARG A 249 17.67 13.78 30.94
C ARG A 249 16.35 14.56 30.84
N GLY A 250 15.59 14.30 29.78
CA GLY A 250 14.30 14.94 29.53
C GLY A 250 13.24 13.93 29.07
N LEU A 251 11.98 14.34 29.20
CA LEU A 251 10.83 13.69 28.56
C LEU A 251 10.11 14.72 27.71
N GLY A 252 9.85 14.35 26.46
CA GLY A 252 9.06 15.11 25.50
C GLY A 252 7.91 14.25 24.98
N ILE A 253 6.86 14.90 24.52
CA ILE A 253 5.71 14.27 23.87
C ILE A 253 5.45 15.03 22.58
N ALA A 254 5.08 14.31 21.54
CA ALA A 254 4.69 14.89 20.26
C ALA A 254 3.60 14.01 19.65
N CYS A 255 2.69 14.63 18.92
CA CYS A 255 1.69 13.92 18.13
C CYS A 255 1.97 14.13 16.64
N SER A 256 1.68 13.12 15.83
CA SER A 256 1.78 13.24 14.39
C SER A 256 0.73 12.37 13.73
N HIS A 257 0.39 12.71 12.49
CA HIS A 257 -0.49 11.90 11.65
C HIS A 257 0.02 11.94 10.21
N TYR A 258 -0.50 11.03 9.40
CA TYR A 258 -0.27 10.98 7.97
C TYR A 258 -1.51 10.41 7.27
N VAL A 259 -1.64 10.66 5.97
CA VAL A 259 -2.74 10.11 5.19
C VAL A 259 -2.58 8.60 4.98
N SER A 260 -3.72 7.90 4.89
CA SER A 260 -3.79 6.49 4.47
C SER A 260 -4.18 6.40 2.99
N GLY A 261 -3.33 6.99 2.15
CA GLY A 261 -3.50 7.13 0.71
C GLY A 261 -3.90 8.53 0.26
N ALA A 262 -3.33 8.96 -0.87
CA ALA A 262 -3.71 10.23 -1.50
C ALA A 262 -5.09 10.08 -2.14
N ALA A 263 -5.98 11.06 -1.92
CA ALA A 263 -7.35 11.03 -2.43
C ALA A 263 -7.42 11.05 -3.96
N ASN A 264 -6.41 11.62 -4.63
CA ASN A 264 -6.31 11.67 -6.08
C ASN A 264 -5.21 10.74 -6.58
N SER A 265 -5.48 10.01 -7.66
CA SER A 265 -4.48 9.23 -8.37
C SER A 265 -3.42 10.14 -9.01
N ILE A 266 -2.18 9.67 -9.02
CA ILE A 266 -1.07 10.33 -9.75
C ILE A 266 -1.29 10.25 -11.27
N ILE A 267 -1.97 9.20 -11.74
CA ILE A 267 -2.42 9.05 -13.12
C ILE A 267 -3.90 9.42 -13.11
N ARG A 268 -4.23 10.60 -13.65
CA ARG A 268 -5.62 11.08 -13.72
C ARG A 268 -6.38 10.24 -14.73
N SER A 269 -7.32 9.44 -14.24
CA SER A 269 -8.21 8.59 -15.02
C SER A 269 -9.44 8.25 -14.19
N ASP A 270 -10.53 7.86 -14.84
CA ASP A 270 -11.75 7.37 -14.16
C ASP A 270 -11.63 5.92 -13.68
N MET A 271 -10.43 5.33 -13.82
CA MET A 271 -10.14 3.96 -13.38
C MET A 271 -9.93 3.87 -11.86
N PRO A 272 -10.24 2.71 -11.23
CA PRO A 272 -9.94 2.48 -9.83
C PRO A 272 -8.45 2.64 -9.49
N HIS A 273 -8.14 3.15 -8.29
CA HIS A 273 -6.75 3.31 -7.83
C HIS A 273 -6.02 1.98 -7.57
N SER A 274 -6.78 0.94 -7.23
CA SER A 274 -6.32 -0.43 -6.98
C SER A 274 -7.37 -1.40 -7.49
N THR A 275 -6.93 -2.50 -8.08
CA THR A 275 -7.78 -3.62 -8.44
C THR A 275 -7.11 -4.91 -7.96
N VAL A 276 -7.91 -5.90 -7.58
CA VAL A 276 -7.47 -7.22 -7.14
C VAL A 276 -8.37 -8.24 -7.82
N ASN A 277 -7.76 -9.28 -8.39
CA ASN A 277 -8.48 -10.42 -8.94
C ASN A 277 -8.23 -11.63 -8.03
N ILE A 278 -9.27 -12.41 -7.75
CA ILE A 278 -9.14 -13.67 -7.00
C ILE A 278 -9.60 -14.80 -7.90
N LYS A 279 -8.77 -15.83 -8.03
CA LYS A 279 -9.07 -17.07 -8.72
C LYS A 279 -9.14 -18.20 -7.69
N ILE A 280 -10.16 -19.04 -7.80
CA ILE A 280 -10.23 -20.32 -7.08
C ILE A 280 -9.83 -21.43 -8.06
N ASP A 281 -8.87 -22.28 -7.67
CA ASP A 281 -8.47 -23.45 -8.44
C ASP A 281 -9.25 -24.71 -8.02
N ARG A 282 -9.12 -25.79 -8.80
CA ARG A 282 -9.94 -27.00 -8.61
C ARG A 282 -9.67 -27.76 -7.32
N ASP A 283 -8.49 -27.58 -6.73
CA ASP A 283 -8.07 -28.10 -5.43
C ASP A 283 -8.49 -27.17 -4.27
N GLY A 284 -9.33 -26.17 -4.56
CA GLY A 284 -9.71 -25.12 -3.63
C GLY A 284 -8.61 -24.08 -3.38
N GLY A 285 -7.47 -24.12 -4.07
CA GLY A 285 -6.41 -23.12 -3.95
C GLY A 285 -6.92 -21.72 -4.27
N VAL A 286 -6.56 -20.72 -3.45
CA VAL A 286 -6.99 -19.32 -3.63
C VAL A 286 -5.80 -18.53 -4.16
N VAL A 287 -5.89 -17.99 -5.38
CA VAL A 287 -4.84 -17.15 -5.96
C VAL A 287 -5.30 -15.70 -6.01
N VAL A 288 -4.59 -14.82 -5.29
CA VAL A 288 -4.83 -13.38 -5.25
C VAL A 288 -3.83 -12.68 -6.18
N TYR A 289 -4.34 -12.06 -7.24
CA TYR A 289 -3.55 -11.23 -8.16
C TYR A 289 -3.68 -9.76 -7.77
N THR A 290 -2.57 -9.11 -7.46
CA THR A 290 -2.54 -7.71 -7.03
C THR A 290 -1.42 -6.92 -7.70
N GLY A 291 -1.70 -5.70 -8.17
CA GLY A 291 -0.64 -4.81 -8.66
C GLY A 291 0.19 -4.18 -7.54
N ALA A 292 -0.24 -4.31 -6.28
CA ALA A 292 0.39 -3.66 -5.14
C ALA A 292 1.85 -4.10 -4.98
N SER A 293 2.73 -3.16 -4.65
CA SER A 293 4.16 -3.43 -4.58
C SER A 293 4.61 -3.76 -3.16
N GLU A 294 4.87 -5.04 -2.89
CA GLU A 294 5.51 -5.42 -1.63
C GLU A 294 6.99 -5.04 -1.61
N ILE A 295 7.38 -4.22 -0.63
CA ILE A 295 8.73 -3.65 -0.49
C ILE A 295 9.30 -3.80 0.93
N GLY A 296 8.78 -4.77 1.69
CA GLY A 296 9.16 -5.10 3.07
C GLY A 296 8.11 -4.73 4.12
N GLN A 297 6.94 -4.19 3.74
CA GLN A 297 5.86 -3.83 4.67
C GLN A 297 4.87 -4.97 4.95
N GLY A 298 4.93 -6.07 4.21
CA GLY A 298 4.03 -7.22 4.33
C GLY A 298 2.70 -7.09 3.59
N SER A 299 2.62 -6.35 2.47
CA SER A 299 1.34 -6.21 1.74
C SER A 299 0.84 -7.51 1.13
N ASP A 300 1.73 -8.41 0.72
CA ASP A 300 1.32 -9.72 0.18
C ASP A 300 0.60 -10.52 1.27
N THR A 301 1.21 -10.64 2.46
CA THR A 301 0.58 -11.23 3.65
C THR A 301 -0.73 -10.55 4.02
N MET A 302 -0.78 -9.22 3.99
CA MET A 302 -2.00 -8.46 4.27
C MET A 302 -3.14 -8.82 3.31
N THR A 303 -2.88 -8.90 2.00
CA THR A 303 -3.91 -9.30 1.03
C THR A 303 -4.32 -10.76 1.22
N ALA A 304 -3.37 -11.65 1.52
CA ALA A 304 -3.66 -13.05 1.80
C ALA A 304 -4.56 -13.22 3.03
N GLN A 305 -4.27 -12.49 4.11
CA GLN A 305 -5.06 -12.50 5.35
C GLN A 305 -6.49 -12.01 5.12
N ILE A 306 -6.68 -10.91 4.38
CA ILE A 306 -8.02 -10.40 4.08
C ILE A 306 -8.81 -11.42 3.24
N ALA A 307 -8.19 -12.00 2.21
CA ALA A 307 -8.84 -13.00 1.38
C ALA A 307 -9.22 -14.25 2.19
N ALA A 308 -8.30 -14.77 3.01
CA ALA A 308 -8.52 -15.94 3.86
C ALA A 308 -9.66 -15.71 4.86
N GLU A 309 -9.66 -14.57 5.55
CA GLU A 309 -10.69 -14.21 6.53
C GLU A 309 -12.08 -14.14 5.88
N VAL A 310 -12.20 -13.46 4.74
CA VAL A 310 -13.49 -13.33 4.04
C VAL A 310 -13.97 -14.70 3.56
N LEU A 311 -13.09 -15.49 2.95
CA LEU A 311 -13.42 -16.80 2.39
C LEU A 311 -13.54 -17.89 3.46
N GLY A 312 -13.19 -17.62 4.72
CA GLY A 312 -13.23 -18.58 5.81
C GLY A 312 -12.29 -19.77 5.62
N CYS A 313 -11.23 -19.61 4.84
CA CYS A 313 -10.24 -20.65 4.54
C CYS A 313 -8.93 -20.40 5.30
N SER A 314 -8.06 -21.40 5.37
CA SER A 314 -6.73 -21.22 5.96
C SER A 314 -5.85 -20.31 5.10
N LEU A 315 -4.95 -19.58 5.76
CA LEU A 315 -3.97 -18.73 5.08
C LEU A 315 -3.05 -19.53 4.15
N ALA A 316 -2.75 -20.79 4.49
CA ALA A 316 -1.89 -21.67 3.69
C ALA A 316 -2.47 -21.98 2.30
N ARG A 317 -3.79 -21.85 2.14
CA ARG A 317 -4.49 -22.02 0.86
C ARG A 317 -4.34 -20.82 -0.08
N VAL A 318 -3.86 -19.68 0.45
CA VAL A 318 -3.81 -18.43 -0.30
C VAL A 318 -2.42 -18.19 -0.86
N HIS A 319 -2.34 -18.07 -2.19
CA HIS A 319 -1.15 -17.70 -2.94
C HIS A 319 -1.30 -16.30 -3.52
N VAL A 320 -0.29 -15.45 -3.36
CA VAL A 320 -0.31 -14.09 -3.88
C VAL A 320 0.64 -13.97 -5.08
N ILE A 321 0.11 -13.43 -6.17
CA ILE A 321 0.89 -13.04 -7.36
C ILE A 321 0.84 -11.52 -7.45
N ALA A 322 2.01 -10.88 -7.32
CA ALA A 322 2.10 -9.45 -7.16
C ALA A 322 2.98 -8.76 -8.22
N ALA A 323 2.55 -7.56 -8.62
CA ALA A 323 3.38 -6.54 -9.27
C ALA A 323 4.12 -6.96 -10.55
N ASP A 324 3.41 -7.66 -11.42
CA ASP A 324 3.80 -7.96 -12.80
C ASP A 324 2.68 -7.48 -13.73
N THR A 325 3.00 -6.49 -14.57
CA THR A 325 1.99 -5.75 -15.35
C THR A 325 1.26 -6.59 -16.40
N ASP A 326 1.71 -7.81 -16.67
CA ASP A 326 1.03 -8.72 -17.61
C ASP A 326 -0.07 -9.56 -16.98
N ILE A 327 0.13 -9.91 -15.72
CA ILE A 327 -0.67 -10.94 -15.04
C ILE A 327 -1.43 -10.37 -13.85
N THR A 328 -1.00 -9.23 -13.32
CA THR A 328 -1.65 -8.57 -12.19
C THR A 328 -2.43 -7.34 -12.65
N PRO A 329 -3.59 -7.08 -12.03
CA PRO A 329 -4.37 -5.89 -12.32
C PRO A 329 -3.65 -4.62 -11.86
N ILE A 330 -4.14 -3.47 -12.33
CA ILE A 330 -3.57 -2.16 -12.01
C ILE A 330 -3.53 -1.87 -10.50
N ASP A 331 -2.39 -1.38 -10.04
CA ASP A 331 -2.23 -0.63 -8.79
C ASP A 331 -1.26 0.52 -9.04
N ILE A 332 -1.56 1.70 -8.51
CA ILE A 332 -0.72 2.88 -8.73
C ILE A 332 0.62 2.83 -7.97
N GLY A 333 0.78 1.87 -7.06
CA GLY A 333 2.01 1.57 -6.36
C GLY A 333 1.95 1.80 -4.86
N SER A 334 3.07 1.51 -4.20
CA SER A 334 3.20 1.54 -2.74
C SER A 334 3.79 2.86 -2.27
N TYR A 335 2.94 3.88 -2.12
CA TYR A 335 3.31 5.19 -1.58
C TYR A 335 2.16 5.78 -0.73
N SER A 336 2.43 6.85 0.00
CA SER A 336 1.45 7.53 0.87
C SER A 336 0.62 6.62 1.78
N SER A 337 1.21 5.50 2.24
CA SER A 337 0.53 4.50 3.09
C SER A 337 -0.81 3.97 2.53
N ARG A 338 -0.97 3.94 1.21
CA ARG A 338 -2.26 3.65 0.57
C ARG A 338 -2.64 2.18 0.52
N VAL A 339 -1.65 1.28 0.55
CA VAL A 339 -1.83 -0.13 0.11
C VAL A 339 -2.86 -0.87 0.94
N THR A 340 -2.75 -0.86 2.27
CA THR A 340 -3.74 -1.52 3.14
C THR A 340 -5.14 -0.96 2.93
N PHE A 341 -5.28 0.36 2.83
CA PHE A 341 -6.59 0.96 2.65
C PHE A 341 -7.19 0.65 1.27
N MET A 342 -6.44 0.86 0.19
CA MET A 342 -6.97 0.75 -1.18
C MET A 342 -6.94 -0.70 -1.69
N ALA A 343 -5.79 -1.36 -1.67
CA ALA A 343 -5.67 -2.75 -2.11
C ALA A 343 -6.33 -3.72 -1.12
N GLY A 344 -6.34 -3.41 0.18
CA GLY A 344 -7.06 -4.22 1.16
C GLY A 344 -8.57 -4.17 0.96
N ASN A 345 -9.17 -2.98 0.75
CA ASN A 345 -10.59 -2.88 0.40
C ASN A 345 -10.92 -3.51 -0.97
N ALA A 346 -10.00 -3.42 -1.95
CA ALA A 346 -10.17 -4.11 -3.23
C ALA A 346 -10.16 -5.64 -3.03
N THR A 347 -9.29 -6.15 -2.17
CA THR A 347 -9.23 -7.58 -1.81
C THR A 347 -10.50 -8.02 -1.11
N LEU A 348 -10.97 -7.25 -0.12
CA LEU A 348 -12.24 -7.49 0.59
C LEU A 348 -13.40 -7.64 -0.41
N ARG A 349 -13.54 -6.66 -1.31
CA ARG A 349 -14.60 -6.67 -2.35
C ARG A 349 -14.49 -7.84 -3.32
N ALA A 350 -13.28 -8.18 -3.76
CA ALA A 350 -13.05 -9.32 -4.64
C ALA A 350 -13.37 -10.64 -3.95
N ALA A 351 -12.94 -10.80 -2.69
CA ALA A 351 -13.20 -11.99 -1.89
C ALA A 351 -14.69 -12.15 -1.58
N ASP A 352 -15.40 -11.07 -1.25
CA ASP A 352 -16.86 -11.08 -1.06
C ASP A 352 -17.59 -11.50 -2.34
N ASN A 353 -17.12 -11.05 -3.51
CA ASN A 353 -17.71 -11.45 -4.79
C ASN A 353 -17.54 -12.95 -5.05
N VAL A 354 -16.32 -13.46 -4.86
CA VAL A 354 -16.02 -14.90 -5.01
C VAL A 354 -16.80 -15.73 -3.99
N LYS A 355 -16.87 -15.30 -2.73
CA LYS A 355 -17.63 -15.97 -1.67
C LYS A 355 -19.11 -16.13 -2.05
N LYS A 356 -19.72 -15.10 -2.63
CA LYS A 356 -21.13 -15.18 -3.11
C LYS A 356 -21.31 -16.23 -4.20
N GLN A 357 -20.35 -16.37 -5.11
CA GLN A 357 -20.40 -17.39 -6.16
C GLN A 357 -20.27 -18.80 -5.57
N ILE A 358 -19.32 -19.01 -4.65
CA ILE A 358 -19.16 -20.29 -3.93
C ILE A 358 -20.43 -20.61 -3.13
N ALA A 359 -20.95 -19.65 -2.37
CA ALA A 359 -22.17 -19.83 -1.58
C ALA A 359 -23.36 -20.23 -2.45
N SER A 360 -23.53 -19.60 -3.62
CA SER A 360 -24.58 -19.96 -4.57
C SER A 360 -24.44 -21.40 -5.09
N ALA A 361 -23.22 -21.85 -5.37
CA ALA A 361 -22.96 -23.21 -5.83
C ALA A 361 -23.18 -24.25 -4.71
N ALA A 362 -22.63 -24.00 -3.52
CA ALA A 362 -22.75 -24.87 -2.36
C ALA A 362 -24.21 -24.99 -1.89
N ALA A 363 -24.96 -23.88 -1.86
CA ALA A 363 -26.37 -23.84 -1.47
C ALA A 363 -27.24 -24.78 -2.31
N ARG A 364 -26.99 -24.87 -3.62
CA ARG A 364 -27.69 -25.82 -4.51
C ARG A 364 -27.43 -27.28 -4.14
N LYS A 365 -26.20 -27.62 -3.75
CA LYS A 365 -25.85 -28.98 -3.31
C LYS A 365 -26.40 -29.30 -1.91
N MET A 366 -26.48 -28.30 -1.04
CA MET A 366 -26.91 -28.46 0.37
C MET A 366 -28.42 -28.25 0.57
N ASN A 367 -29.14 -27.87 -0.49
CA ASN A 367 -30.57 -27.55 -0.49
C ASN A 367 -30.94 -26.51 0.59
N CYS A 368 -30.25 -25.38 0.60
CA CYS A 368 -30.51 -24.25 1.51
C CYS A 368 -30.38 -22.91 0.77
N ALA A 369 -30.64 -21.79 1.45
CA ALA A 369 -30.37 -20.46 0.89
C ALA A 369 -28.87 -20.12 0.99
N PRO A 370 -28.27 -19.39 0.04
CA PRO A 370 -26.87 -18.96 0.11
C PRO A 370 -26.52 -18.14 1.36
N GLU A 371 -27.45 -17.32 1.84
CA GLU A 371 -27.34 -16.51 3.06
C GLU A 371 -27.31 -17.33 4.36
N ASP A 372 -27.76 -18.59 4.30
CA ASP A 372 -27.70 -19.51 5.44
C ASP A 372 -26.34 -20.22 5.54
N LEU A 373 -25.39 -19.94 4.64
CA LEU A 373 -24.07 -20.54 4.65
C LEU A 373 -23.05 -19.71 5.42
N VAL A 374 -22.28 -20.38 6.27
CA VAL A 374 -21.15 -19.83 7.02
C VAL A 374 -19.87 -20.48 6.51
N PHE A 375 -18.86 -19.65 6.26
CA PHE A 375 -17.53 -20.07 5.82
C PHE A 375 -16.58 -19.87 6.98
N ARG A 376 -15.93 -20.92 7.45
CA ARG A 376 -14.98 -20.86 8.55
C ARG A 376 -14.11 -22.11 8.58
N GLU A 377 -12.84 -21.98 8.97
CA GLU A 377 -11.95 -23.13 9.21
C GLU A 377 -11.92 -24.14 8.05
N ASP A 378 -11.84 -23.65 6.80
CA ASP A 378 -11.81 -24.46 5.57
C ASP A 378 -13.09 -25.29 5.30
N VAL A 379 -14.21 -24.93 5.93
CA VAL A 379 -15.52 -25.57 5.68
C VAL A 379 -16.62 -24.56 5.39
N VAL A 380 -17.60 -25.00 4.60
CA VAL A 380 -18.85 -24.30 4.31
C VAL A 380 -19.99 -25.07 4.98
N LEU A 381 -20.68 -24.43 5.92
CA LEU A 381 -21.70 -25.08 6.76
C LEU A 381 -23.01 -24.29 6.79
N LYS A 382 -24.14 -24.98 6.95
CA LYS A 382 -25.41 -24.32 7.25
C LYS A 382 -25.35 -23.65 8.62
N LYS A 383 -25.94 -22.47 8.75
CA LYS A 383 -26.03 -21.74 10.02
C LYS A 383 -26.65 -22.63 11.11
N GLY A 384 -25.94 -22.78 12.22
CA GLY A 384 -26.34 -23.65 13.34
C GLY A 384 -25.78 -25.08 13.28
N ALA A 385 -25.18 -25.50 12.17
CA ALA A 385 -24.42 -26.75 12.13
C ALA A 385 -23.13 -26.62 12.95
N SER A 386 -22.73 -27.72 13.60
CA SER A 386 -21.44 -27.79 14.29
C SER A 386 -20.31 -28.05 13.29
N LEU A 387 -19.12 -27.51 13.58
CA LEU A 387 -17.93 -27.86 12.82
C LEU A 387 -17.73 -29.39 12.84
N PRO A 388 -17.46 -30.04 11.70
CA PRO A 388 -17.15 -31.45 11.70
C PRO A 388 -15.92 -31.70 12.57
N LYS A 389 -15.98 -32.72 13.42
CA LYS A 389 -14.80 -33.22 14.14
C LYS A 389 -13.86 -33.83 13.11
N VAL A 390 -12.96 -33.03 12.55
CA VAL A 390 -11.83 -33.56 11.77
C VAL A 390 -10.96 -34.31 12.77
N SER A 391 -11.13 -35.62 12.83
CA SER A 391 -10.16 -36.50 13.50
C SER A 391 -8.83 -36.30 12.78
N GLY A 392 -7.75 -36.14 13.56
CA GLY A 392 -6.44 -35.76 13.04
C GLY A 392 -5.99 -36.64 11.87
N GLU A 393 -5.17 -36.04 11.00
CA GLU A 393 -4.51 -36.66 9.84
C GLU A 393 -5.38 -36.88 8.59
N GLN A 394 -5.82 -35.78 8.00
CA GLN A 394 -5.56 -35.59 6.57
C GLN A 394 -4.72 -34.33 6.42
N GLN A 395 -3.41 -34.50 6.60
CA GLN A 395 -2.46 -33.62 5.93
C GLN A 395 -2.81 -33.73 4.44
N THR A 396 -3.32 -32.64 3.88
CA THR A 396 -3.31 -32.44 2.44
C THR A 396 -1.88 -32.64 1.98
N GLU A 397 -1.60 -33.78 1.34
CA GLU A 397 -0.42 -33.94 0.52
C GLU A 397 -0.49 -32.86 -0.55
N VAL A 398 0.22 -31.76 -0.31
CA VAL A 398 0.54 -30.77 -1.34
C VAL A 398 1.44 -31.51 -2.33
N THR A 399 0.81 -32.11 -3.34
CA THR A 399 1.51 -32.70 -4.47
C THR A 399 2.28 -31.56 -5.16
N LYS A 400 3.61 -31.54 -4.97
CA LYS A 400 4.52 -30.71 -5.77
C LYS A 400 4.52 -31.21 -7.21
N ALA A 401 3.52 -30.81 -7.99
CA ALA A 401 3.55 -30.92 -9.43
C ALA A 401 3.85 -29.54 -10.02
N GLY A 402 5.14 -29.23 -10.16
CA GLY A 402 5.57 -28.12 -10.99
C GLY A 402 5.55 -28.54 -12.46
N ALA A 403 4.78 -27.83 -13.29
CA ALA A 403 5.10 -27.54 -14.69
C ALA A 403 4.03 -26.60 -15.28
N SER A 404 4.45 -25.47 -15.87
CA SER A 404 3.53 -24.61 -16.64
C SER A 404 3.63 -24.89 -18.14
N VAL A 405 2.43 -25.02 -18.74
CA VAL A 405 1.99 -25.09 -20.15
C VAL A 405 2.10 -26.44 -20.87
N SER A 406 0.93 -27.02 -21.19
CA SER A 406 0.56 -27.40 -22.57
C SER A 406 -0.97 -27.57 -22.73
N GLY A 407 -1.45 -27.39 -23.96
CA GLY A 407 -2.88 -27.31 -24.34
C GLY A 407 -3.75 -28.50 -23.95
N ARG A 408 -5.05 -28.23 -23.80
CA ARG A 408 -6.06 -29.25 -23.46
C ARG A 408 -6.60 -29.92 -24.72
N VAL A 409 -6.55 -31.25 -24.75
CA VAL A 409 -7.41 -32.08 -25.62
C VAL A 409 -8.51 -32.63 -24.72
N GLU A 410 -9.78 -32.35 -25.06
CA GLU A 410 -10.90 -33.09 -24.48
C GLU A 410 -10.89 -34.50 -25.08
N GLY A 411 -10.99 -35.53 -24.25
CA GLY A 411 -11.35 -36.85 -24.75
C GLY A 411 -12.71 -36.74 -25.44
N GLN A 412 -12.79 -37.12 -26.71
CA GLN A 412 -14.07 -37.43 -27.34
C GLN A 412 -14.76 -38.47 -26.46
N ILE A 413 -15.91 -38.12 -25.89
CA ILE A 413 -16.83 -39.12 -25.36
C ILE A 413 -17.28 -39.94 -26.58
N LEU A 414 -16.63 -41.07 -26.81
CA LEU A 414 -17.22 -42.15 -27.59
C LEU A 414 -18.57 -42.45 -26.93
N ARG A 415 -19.67 -42.13 -27.63
CA ARG A 415 -21.03 -42.49 -27.23
C ARG A 415 -21.09 -44.01 -27.09
N GLY A 416 -20.89 -44.52 -25.87
CA GLY A 416 -20.87 -45.96 -25.63
C GLY A 416 -20.41 -46.46 -24.26
N SER A 417 -19.96 -45.62 -23.33
CA SER A 417 -19.53 -46.09 -22.01
C SER A 417 -20.29 -45.40 -20.87
N LEU A 418 -21.06 -46.23 -20.14
CA LEU A 418 -21.59 -46.05 -18.78
C LEU A 418 -21.46 -44.63 -18.20
N GLN A 419 -22.58 -43.90 -18.15
CA GLN A 419 -22.74 -42.80 -17.21
C GLN A 419 -22.34 -43.30 -15.82
N GLN A 420 -21.23 -42.81 -15.27
CA GLN A 420 -21.01 -42.85 -13.83
C GLN A 420 -22.14 -42.05 -13.19
N LYS A 421 -23.21 -42.73 -12.78
CA LYS A 421 -24.19 -42.17 -11.84
C LYS A 421 -23.41 -41.85 -10.55
N ARG A 422 -23.09 -40.58 -10.32
CA ARG A 422 -22.73 -40.12 -8.97
C ARG A 422 -23.90 -40.49 -8.06
N LYS A 423 -23.64 -41.25 -7.00
CA LYS A 423 -24.61 -41.45 -5.92
C LYS A 423 -25.02 -40.06 -5.44
N GLU A 424 -26.31 -39.73 -5.52
CA GLU A 424 -26.86 -38.58 -4.84
C GLU A 424 -26.80 -38.88 -3.34
N GLU A 425 -25.72 -38.44 -2.70
CA GLU A 425 -25.69 -38.30 -1.25
C GLU A 425 -26.74 -37.25 -0.87
N GLY A 426 -27.58 -37.54 0.13
CA GLY A 426 -28.62 -36.63 0.61
C GLY A 426 -28.05 -35.25 1.01
N PRO A 427 -28.92 -34.25 1.24
CA PRO A 427 -28.49 -32.88 1.49
C PRO A 427 -27.53 -32.81 2.68
N LYS A 428 -26.26 -32.47 2.42
CA LYS A 428 -25.23 -32.32 3.45
C LYS A 428 -25.46 -31.02 4.23
N ASP A 429 -25.19 -31.04 5.53
CA ASP A 429 -25.22 -29.84 6.38
C ASP A 429 -23.91 -29.04 6.35
N TRP A 430 -22.87 -29.62 5.76
CA TRP A 430 -21.59 -28.99 5.51
C TRP A 430 -20.88 -29.62 4.31
N MET A 431 -19.90 -28.92 3.75
CA MET A 431 -18.90 -29.47 2.83
C MET A 431 -17.56 -28.78 3.06
N THR A 432 -16.47 -29.40 2.61
CA THR A 432 -15.15 -28.75 2.63
C THR A 432 -15.12 -27.55 1.69
N PHE A 433 -14.20 -26.61 1.91
CA PHE A 433 -13.98 -25.48 1.01
C PHE A 433 -13.61 -25.92 -0.42
N GLU A 434 -12.93 -27.06 -0.57
CA GLU A 434 -12.57 -27.63 -1.88
C GLU A 434 -13.77 -28.23 -2.62
N GLU A 435 -14.73 -28.84 -1.89
CA GLU A 435 -15.95 -29.38 -2.48
C GLU A 435 -16.96 -28.30 -2.91
N ALA A 436 -16.92 -27.15 -2.23
CA ALA A 436 -17.80 -25.99 -2.44
C ALA A 436 -17.46 -25.25 -3.74
#